data_AF-D5ZNB3-F1
#
_entry.id   AF-D5ZNB3-F1
#
_cell.length_a   1.000
_cell.length_b   1.000
_cell.length_c   1.000
_cell.angle_alpha   90.00
_cell.angle_beta   90.00
_cell.angle_gamma   90.00
#
_symmetry.space_group_name_H-M   'P 1'
#
loop_
_entity.id
_entity.type
_entity.pdbx_description
1 polymer ?
#
loop_
_entity_poly.entity_id
_entity_poly.type
_entity_poly.pdbx_seq_one_letter_code
_entity_poly.pdbx_strand_id
1 'polypeptide(L)'
;MLRGELPRPAAYPRALRETAPPRWHGTAAATLAYARAGHAPEGALTQVAGSIAVAAAHTAHAVMAARGEWVTNEKGLVARAGLGDVNTLLEGLKSSPDVLARVVEAAEERFGRAVEAALR
;
A
#
# COMPACT_ATOMS: atom_id res chain seq x y z
N MET A 1 -28.29 18.35 5.94
CA MET A 1 -27.87 18.70 4.57
C MET A 1 -26.73 19.69 4.64
N LEU A 2 -25.62 19.44 3.93
CA LEU A 2 -24.59 20.44 3.68
C LEU A 2 -25.03 21.31 2.49
N ARG A 3 -24.96 22.64 2.63
CA ARG A 3 -25.27 23.62 1.57
C ARG A 3 -24.09 24.59 1.40
N GLY A 4 -23.73 24.90 0.16
CA GLY A 4 -22.64 25.81 -0.19
C GLY A 4 -21.94 25.36 -1.49
N GLU A 5 -21.10 26.24 -2.05
CA GLU A 5 -20.19 25.87 -3.14
C GLU A 5 -18.84 25.44 -2.57
N LEU A 6 -18.35 24.28 -2.99
CA LEU A 6 -17.02 23.81 -2.62
C LEU A 6 -16.00 24.23 -3.69
N PRO A 7 -14.79 24.63 -3.28
CA PRO A 7 -13.67 24.78 -4.20
C PRO A 7 -13.49 23.48 -4.99
N ARG A 8 -13.42 23.58 -6.31
CA ARG A 8 -13.08 22.47 -7.21
C ARG A 8 -11.67 22.69 -7.74
N PRO A 9 -10.65 22.05 -7.15
CA PRO A 9 -9.28 22.20 -7.64
C PRO A 9 -9.22 21.79 -9.11
N ALA A 10 -8.71 22.67 -9.96
CA ALA A 10 -8.57 22.38 -11.39
C ALA A 10 -7.54 21.28 -11.68
N ALA A 11 -6.62 21.03 -10.74
CA ALA A 11 -5.59 20.02 -10.81
C ALA A 11 -5.30 19.43 -9.43
N TYR A 12 -4.63 18.27 -9.41
CA TYR A 12 -4.13 17.67 -8.18
C TYR A 12 -3.05 18.55 -7.53
N PRO A 13 -3.19 18.95 -6.25
CA PRO A 13 -2.25 19.88 -5.62
C PRO A 13 -0.81 19.35 -5.59
N ARG A 14 0.15 20.18 -6.01
CA ARG A 14 1.58 19.84 -5.97
C ARG A 14 2.04 19.44 -4.56
N ALA A 15 1.63 20.19 -3.54
CA ALA A 15 1.97 19.89 -2.15
C ALA A 15 1.50 18.48 -1.72
N LEU A 16 0.34 18.03 -2.21
CA LEU A 16 -0.15 16.68 -1.93
C LEU A 16 0.65 15.63 -2.70
N ARG A 17 1.06 15.93 -3.93
CA ARG A 17 1.89 15.05 -4.77
C ARG A 17 3.28 14.83 -4.16
N GLU A 18 3.81 15.84 -3.47
CA GLU A 18 5.11 15.79 -2.79
C GLU A 18 5.04 15.10 -1.42
N THR A 19 4.01 15.38 -0.63
CA THR A 19 3.97 14.95 0.79
C THR A 19 3.21 13.65 1.03
N ALA A 20 2.22 13.31 0.20
CA ALA A 20 1.41 12.12 0.42
C ALA A 20 2.14 10.81 0.11
N PRO A 21 2.92 10.66 -0.98
CA PRO A 21 3.63 9.41 -1.25
C PRO A 21 4.52 8.93 -0.10
N PRO A 22 5.45 9.73 0.47
CA PRO A 22 6.27 9.27 1.59
C PRO A 22 5.45 9.01 2.85
N ARG A 23 4.37 9.76 3.10
CA ARG A 23 3.48 9.54 4.25
C ARG A 23 2.77 8.19 4.18
N TRP A 24 2.21 7.86 3.02
CA TRP A 24 1.49 6.61 2.80
C TRP A 24 2.41 5.41 2.75
N HIS A 25 3.49 5.48 1.95
CA HIS A 25 4.45 4.40 1.84
C HIS A 25 5.17 4.14 3.17
N GLY A 26 5.48 5.19 3.94
CA GLY A 26 6.03 5.03 5.29
C GLY A 26 5.12 4.26 6.24
N THR A 27 3.79 4.45 6.16
CA THR A 27 2.85 3.62 6.92
C THR A 27 2.81 2.18 6.42
N ALA A 28 2.83 1.95 5.10
CA ALA A 28 2.93 0.60 4.55
C ALA A 28 4.18 -0.13 5.08
N ALA A 29 5.34 0.52 5.04
CA ALA A 29 6.59 -0.02 5.55
C ALA A 29 6.52 -0.33 7.05
N ALA A 30 5.97 0.58 7.87
CA ALA A 30 5.81 0.34 9.31
C ALA A 30 4.87 -0.85 9.60
N THR A 31 3.77 -0.98 8.85
CA THR A 31 2.85 -2.13 8.96
C THR A 31 3.55 -3.45 8.65
N LEU A 32 4.34 -3.51 7.57
CA LEU A 32 5.08 -4.70 7.18
C LEU A 32 6.19 -5.03 8.17
N ALA A 33 6.94 -4.03 8.64
CA ALA A 33 7.99 -4.22 9.64
C ALA A 33 7.43 -4.81 10.94
N TYR A 34 6.27 -4.34 11.40
CA TYR A 34 5.60 -4.90 12.57
C TYR A 34 5.15 -6.35 12.33
N ALA A 35 4.59 -6.65 11.16
CA ALA A 35 4.19 -8.01 10.80
C ALA A 35 5.40 -8.97 10.72
N ARG A 36 6.52 -8.51 10.16
CA ARG A 36 7.76 -9.27 10.04
C ARG A 36 8.36 -9.59 11.41
N ALA A 37 8.39 -8.62 12.31
CA ALA A 37 9.00 -8.77 13.63
C ALA A 37 8.10 -9.51 14.62
N GLY A 38 6.78 -9.36 14.52
CA GLY A 38 5.83 -9.91 15.49
C GLY A 38 5.00 -11.08 14.99
N HIS A 39 4.35 -10.95 13.83
CA HIS A 39 3.38 -11.96 13.36
C HIS A 39 4.03 -13.13 12.62
N ALA A 40 5.07 -12.87 11.83
CA ALA A 40 5.74 -13.92 11.08
C ALA A 40 6.41 -14.99 11.97
N PRO A 41 7.16 -14.66 13.04
CA PRO A 41 7.79 -15.66 13.91
C PRO A 41 6.80 -16.63 14.56
N GLU A 42 5.58 -16.15 14.84
CA GLU A 42 4.50 -16.93 15.44
C GLU A 42 3.71 -17.77 14.42
N GLY A 43 4.10 -17.75 13.14
CA GLY A 43 3.34 -18.43 12.09
C GLY A 43 1.93 -17.85 11.89
N ALA A 44 1.69 -16.60 12.30
CA ALA A 44 0.38 -15.95 12.35
C ALA A 44 -0.07 -15.50 10.93
N LEU A 45 -0.43 -16.48 10.11
CA LEU A 45 -0.74 -16.31 8.68
C LEU A 45 -1.80 -15.24 8.43
N THR A 46 -2.92 -15.28 9.16
CA THR A 46 -4.03 -14.34 8.95
C THR A 46 -3.60 -12.90 9.19
N GLN A 47 -2.80 -12.67 10.25
CA GLN A 47 -2.28 -11.36 10.60
C GLN A 47 -1.28 -10.86 9.56
N VAL A 48 -0.40 -11.73 9.06
CA VAL A 48 0.52 -11.38 7.96
C VAL A 48 -0.24 -11.06 6.67
N ALA A 49 -1.23 -11.87 6.30
CA ALA A 49 -2.09 -11.62 5.14
C ALA A 49 -2.81 -10.26 5.24
N GLY A 50 -3.39 -9.98 6.41
CA GLY A 50 -4.06 -8.69 6.69
C GLY A 50 -3.10 -7.51 6.61
N SER A 51 -1.91 -7.62 7.19
CA SER A 51 -0.88 -6.58 7.12
C SER A 51 -0.41 -6.30 5.70
N ILE A 52 -0.23 -7.34 4.87
CA ILE A 52 0.11 -7.18 3.45
C ILE A 52 -1.02 -6.46 2.71
N ALA A 53 -2.28 -6.84 2.95
CA ALA A 53 -3.43 -6.20 2.30
C ALA A 53 -3.54 -4.70 2.66
N VAL A 54 -3.35 -4.35 3.94
CA VAL A 54 -3.34 -2.96 4.42
C VAL A 54 -2.17 -2.18 3.83
N ALA A 55 -0.97 -2.77 3.81
CA ALA A 55 0.22 -2.16 3.22
C ALA A 55 0.07 -1.95 1.70
N ALA A 56 -0.59 -2.87 0.99
CA ALA A 56 -0.92 -2.72 -0.42
C ALA A 56 -1.86 -1.53 -0.66
N ALA A 57 -2.90 -1.35 0.17
CA ALA A 57 -3.81 -0.21 0.07
C ALA A 57 -3.10 1.12 0.32
N HIS A 58 -2.26 1.21 1.36
CA HIS A 58 -1.43 2.39 1.62
C HIS A 58 -0.47 2.69 0.46
N THR A 59 0.23 1.68 -0.03
CA THR A 59 1.14 1.82 -1.19
C THR A 59 0.37 2.28 -2.43
N ALA A 60 -0.84 1.76 -2.66
CA ALA A 60 -1.68 2.21 -3.76
C ALA A 60 -2.02 3.70 -3.64
N HIS A 61 -2.39 4.18 -2.45
CA HIS A 61 -2.57 5.62 -2.22
C HIS A 61 -1.30 6.43 -2.48
N ALA A 62 -0.13 5.92 -2.10
CA ALA A 62 1.15 6.56 -2.39
C ALA A 62 1.38 6.70 -3.91
N VAL A 63 1.13 5.62 -4.67
CA VAL A 63 1.26 5.59 -6.13
C VAL A 63 0.28 6.55 -6.80
N MET A 64 -1.00 6.53 -6.43
CA MET A 64 -1.99 7.44 -7.01
C MET A 64 -1.64 8.90 -6.73
N ALA A 65 -1.20 9.19 -5.51
CA ALA A 65 -0.77 10.54 -5.15
C ALA A 65 0.46 10.99 -5.97
N ALA A 66 1.46 10.12 -6.15
CA ALA A 66 2.63 10.40 -6.96
C ALA A 66 2.28 10.65 -8.44
N ARG A 67 1.25 9.99 -8.97
CA ARG A 67 0.70 10.23 -10.31
C ARG A 67 -0.17 11.49 -10.39
N GLY A 68 -0.52 12.11 -9.27
CA GLY A 68 -1.44 13.24 -9.23
C GLY A 68 -2.90 12.85 -9.53
N GLU A 69 -3.28 11.62 -9.15
CA GLU A 69 -4.60 11.08 -9.40
C GLU A 69 -5.46 11.06 -8.13
N TRP A 70 -6.70 11.54 -8.26
CA TRP A 70 -7.66 11.51 -7.16
C TRP A 70 -8.18 10.10 -6.89
N VAL A 71 -8.31 9.79 -5.61
CA VAL A 71 -8.95 8.56 -5.09
C VAL A 71 -10.17 8.98 -4.29
N THR A 72 -11.36 8.76 -4.85
CA THR A 72 -12.64 9.08 -4.20
C THR A 72 -13.24 7.91 -3.42
N ASN A 73 -12.73 6.70 -3.65
CA ASN A 73 -13.03 5.46 -2.92
C ASN A 73 -11.92 4.43 -3.23
N GLU A 74 -11.83 3.35 -2.46
CA GLU A 74 -10.81 2.31 -2.64
C GLU A 74 -11.21 1.22 -3.66
N LYS A 75 -12.36 1.32 -4.33
CA LYS A 75 -12.79 0.27 -5.28
C LYS A 75 -11.82 0.19 -6.46
N GLY A 76 -11.18 -0.97 -6.60
CA GLY A 76 -10.17 -1.22 -7.64
C GLY A 76 -8.86 -0.44 -7.45
N LEU A 77 -8.66 0.20 -6.30
CA LEU A 77 -7.49 1.04 -6.03
C LEU A 77 -6.16 0.28 -6.23
N VAL A 78 -6.06 -0.94 -5.68
CA VAL A 78 -4.86 -1.78 -5.79
C VAL A 78 -4.55 -2.11 -7.26
N ALA A 79 -5.57 -2.43 -8.06
CA ALA A 79 -5.40 -2.70 -9.49
C ALA A 79 -5.00 -1.44 -10.27
N ARG A 80 -5.64 -0.29 -10.00
CA ARG A 80 -5.30 1.01 -10.62
C ARG A 80 -3.86 1.45 -10.32
N ALA A 81 -3.37 1.14 -9.12
CA ALA A 81 -1.98 1.38 -8.74
C ALA A 81 -0.98 0.42 -9.41
N GLY A 82 -1.45 -0.63 -10.09
CA GLY A 82 -0.60 -1.65 -10.71
C GLY A 82 -0.10 -2.72 -9.74
N LEU A 83 -0.79 -2.90 -8.60
CA LEU A 83 -0.41 -3.83 -7.52
C LEU A 83 -1.27 -5.10 -7.49
N GLY A 84 -1.92 -5.46 -8.59
CA GLY A 84 -2.88 -6.58 -8.63
C GLY A 84 -2.26 -7.97 -8.38
N ASP A 85 -0.96 -8.12 -8.61
CA ASP A 85 -0.20 -9.35 -8.36
C ASP A 85 0.18 -9.56 -6.88
N VAL A 86 -0.23 -8.65 -5.97
CA VAL A 86 -0.29 -8.94 -4.53
C VAL A 86 -1.12 -10.19 -4.26
N ASN A 87 -2.13 -10.48 -5.10
CA ASN A 87 -2.89 -11.73 -5.01
C ASN A 87 -1.99 -12.96 -5.07
N THR A 88 -0.98 -12.97 -5.96
CA THR A 88 -0.01 -14.06 -6.09
C THR A 88 0.88 -14.22 -4.86
N LEU A 89 1.23 -13.11 -4.19
CA LEU A 89 1.94 -13.17 -2.91
C LEU A 89 1.08 -13.83 -1.83
N LEU A 90 -0.21 -13.48 -1.78
CA LEU A 90 -1.16 -14.01 -0.80
C LEU A 90 -1.48 -15.50 -1.05
N GLU A 91 -1.57 -15.92 -2.30
CA GLU A 91 -1.76 -17.33 -2.69
C GLU A 91 -0.62 -18.25 -2.20
N GLY A 92 0.59 -17.69 -2.05
CA GLY A 92 1.77 -18.43 -1.58
C GLY A 92 1.89 -18.57 -0.06
N LEU A 93 0.99 -17.99 0.72
CA LEU A 93 1.09 -17.97 2.18
C LEU A 93 0.93 -19.37 2.79
N LYS A 94 1.77 -19.67 3.79
CA LYS A 94 1.68 -20.86 4.64
C LYS A 94 1.95 -20.44 6.08
N SER A 95 1.32 -21.09 7.06
CA SER A 95 1.55 -20.85 8.50
C SER A 95 2.92 -21.39 8.93
N SER A 96 3.98 -20.89 8.31
CA SER A 96 5.38 -21.23 8.51
C SER A 96 6.15 -19.93 8.65
N PRO A 97 6.89 -19.74 9.76
CA PRO A 97 7.60 -18.48 10.01
C PRO A 97 8.50 -18.03 8.86
N ASP A 98 9.30 -18.93 8.30
CA ASP A 98 10.22 -18.62 7.21
C ASP A 98 9.48 -18.24 5.92
N VAL A 99 8.34 -18.89 5.64
CA VAL A 99 7.51 -18.54 4.48
C VAL A 99 6.92 -17.14 4.67
N LEU A 100 6.35 -16.87 5.84
CA LEU A 100 5.74 -15.57 6.14
C LEU A 100 6.77 -14.44 6.09
N ALA A 101 7.95 -14.63 6.67
CA ALA A 101 9.02 -13.63 6.63
C ALA A 101 9.44 -13.30 5.19
N ARG A 102 9.63 -14.33 4.34
CA ARG A 102 9.97 -14.13 2.92
C ARG A 102 8.87 -13.42 2.13
N VAL A 103 7.61 -13.74 2.39
CA VAL A 103 6.49 -13.10 1.68
C VAL A 103 6.36 -11.63 2.11
N VAL A 104 6.59 -11.30 3.38
CA VAL A 104 6.62 -9.90 3.84
C VAL A 104 7.74 -9.13 3.16
N GLU A 105 8.95 -9.68 3.09
CA GLU A 105 10.09 -9.07 2.41
C GLU A 105 9.83 -8.86 0.91
N ALA A 106 9.24 -9.85 0.23
CA ALA A 106 8.84 -9.71 -1.17
C ALA A 106 7.79 -8.60 -1.37
N ALA A 107 6.87 -8.42 -0.41
CA ALA A 107 5.90 -7.33 -0.44
C ALA A 107 6.57 -5.97 -0.24
N GLU A 108 7.51 -5.84 0.71
CA GLU A 108 8.28 -4.60 0.97
C GLU A 108 9.01 -4.14 -0.30
N GLU A 109 9.78 -5.04 -0.91
CA GLU A 109 10.52 -4.72 -2.14
C GLU A 109 9.58 -4.30 -3.28
N ARG A 110 8.47 -5.03 -3.44
CA ARG A 110 7.52 -4.76 -4.50
C ARG A 110 6.87 -3.40 -4.34
N PHE A 111 6.44 -3.07 -3.13
CA PHE A 111 5.80 -1.79 -2.83
C PHE A 111 6.78 -0.62 -3.00
N GLY A 112 8.04 -0.78 -2.58
CA GLY A 112 9.09 0.19 -2.84
C GLY A 112 9.26 0.47 -4.32
N ARG A 113 9.42 -0.58 -5.15
CA ARG A 113 9.55 -0.45 -6.61
C ARG A 113 8.35 0.26 -7.25
N ALA A 114 7.13 -0.01 -6.79
CA ALA A 114 5.93 0.61 -7.33
C ALA A 114 5.88 2.12 -7.06
N VAL A 115 6.27 2.55 -5.85
CA VAL A 115 6.34 3.97 -5.49
C VAL A 115 7.46 4.67 -6.24
N GLU A 116 8.65 4.07 -6.32
CA GLU A 116 9.78 4.59 -7.10
C GLU A 116 9.44 4.75 -8.60
N ALA A 117 8.68 3.82 -9.17
CA ALA A 117 8.22 3.92 -10.55
C ALA A 117 7.22 5.07 -10.74
N ALA A 118 6.35 5.33 -9.75
CA ALA A 118 5.33 6.37 -9.83
C ALA A 118 5.88 7.80 -9.58
N LEU A 119 7.04 7.91 -8.92
CA LEU A 119 7.72 9.19 -8.65
C LEU A 119 8.58 9.69 -9.82
N ARG A 120 8.86 8.84 -10.81
CA ARG A 120 9.56 9.19 -12.05
C ARG A 120 8.62 9.91 -13.02
#